data_AF-A0A8T3PFW2-F1
#
_entry.id   AF-A0A8T3PFW2-F1
#
_cell.length_a   1.000
_cell.length_b   1.000
_cell.length_c   1.000
_cell.angle_alpha   90.00
_cell.angle_beta   90.00
_cell.angle_gamma   90.00
#
_symmetry.space_group_name_H-M   'P 1'
#
loop_
_entity.id
_entity.type
_entity.pdbx_description
1 polymer ?
#
loop_
_entity_poly.entity_id
_entity_poly.type
_entity_poly.pdbx_seq_one_letter_code
_entity_poly.pdbx_strand_id
1 'polypeptide(L)' 'MFTWRGAMILGISFVAAGVVYLLVQGSGETLDRAGATMLIVLGAAMAFTFTILLRGSRGL' A
#
# COMPACT_ATOMS: atom_id res chain seq x y z
N MET A 1 9.21 19.32 -2.34
CA MET A 1 9.89 17.99 -2.30
C MET A 1 9.45 17.09 -1.14
N PHE A 2 8.98 17.65 -0.01
CA PHE A 2 8.60 16.90 1.20
C PHE A 2 7.40 15.94 1.01
N THR A 3 6.42 16.32 0.18
CA THR A 3 5.18 15.55 -0.07
C THR A 3 5.38 14.24 -0.83
N TRP A 4 6.41 14.16 -1.70
CA TRP A 4 6.70 12.95 -2.47
C TRP A 4 7.25 11.82 -1.59
N ARG A 5 8.10 12.17 -0.60
CA ARG A 5 8.61 11.21 0.38
C ARG A 5 7.50 10.70 1.29
N GLY A 6 6.60 11.57 1.74
CA GLY A 6 5.45 11.19 2.56
C GLY A 6 4.52 10.18 1.88
N ALA A 7 4.18 10.43 0.62
CA ALA A 7 3.36 9.50 -0.17
C ALA A 7 4.04 8.14 -0.40
N MET A 8 5.34 8.14 -0.65
CA MET A 8 6.11 6.91 -0.84
C MET A 8 6.18 6.09 0.45
N ILE A 9 6.38 6.75 1.60
CA ILE A 9 6.37 6.11 2.92
C ILE A 9 4.99 5.50 3.21
N LEU A 10 3.91 6.20 2.87
CA LEU A 10 2.54 5.73 3.10
C LEU A 10 2.19 4.54 2.21
N GLY A 11 2.61 4.53 0.93
CA GLY A 11 2.44 3.38 0.05
C GLY A 11 3.20 2.15 0.56
N ILE A 12 4.46 2.35 0.97
CA ILE A 12 5.31 1.26 1.51
C ILE A 12 4.72 0.70 2.80
N SER A 13 4.19 1.54 3.69
CA SER A 13 3.63 1.07 4.97
C SER A 13 2.36 0.22 4.79
N PHE A 14 1.50 0.55 3.83
CA PHE A 14 0.33 -0.27 3.52
C PHE A 14 0.71 -1.63 2.89
N VAL A 15 1.69 -1.66 1.99
CA VAL A 15 2.22 -2.91 1.43
C VAL A 15 2.85 -3.77 2.53
N ALA A 16 3.68 -3.15 3.39
CA ALA A 16 4.28 -3.84 4.52
C ALA A 16 3.23 -4.39 5.49
N ALA A 17 2.17 -3.63 5.80
CA ALA A 17 1.07 -4.09 6.63
C ALA A 17 0.33 -5.29 6.02
N GLY A 18 0.10 -5.30 4.70
CA GLY A 18 -0.51 -6.44 4.01
C GLY A 18 0.36 -7.71 4.06
N VAL A 19 1.68 -7.56 3.90
CA VAL A 19 2.63 -8.68 4.03
C VAL A 19 2.69 -9.19 5.46
N VAL A 20 2.79 -8.30 6.45
CA VAL A 20 2.79 -8.67 7.88
C VAL A 20 1.49 -9.35 8.26
N TYR A 21 0.35 -8.87 7.77
CA TYR A 21 -0.94 -9.50 8.01
C TYR A 21 -0.96 -10.96 7.50
N LEU A 22 -0.45 -11.20 6.28
CA LEU A 22 -0.29 -12.55 5.73
C LEU A 22 0.63 -13.44 6.58
N LEU A 23 1.73 -12.89 7.07
CA LEU A 23 2.71 -13.64 7.87
C LEU A 23 2.17 -13.95 9.28
N VAL A 24 1.45 -13.01 9.91
CA VAL A 24 0.85 -13.17 11.24
C VAL A 24 -0.31 -14.16 11.22
N GLN A 25 -1.06 -14.23 10.12
CA GLN A 25 -2.21 -15.13 10.00
C GLN A 25 -1.79 -16.63 9.93
N GLY A 26 -0.52 -16.92 9.63
CA GLY A 26 0.02 -18.28 9.65
C GLY A 26 -0.60 -19.21 8.61
N SER A 27 -0.56 -20.53 8.82
CA SER A 27 -1.12 -21.55 7.92
C SER A 27 -2.38 -22.22 8.49
N GLY A 28 -3.19 -21.48 9.24
CA GLY A 28 -4.43 -21.99 9.83
C GLY A 28 -5.56 -22.14 8.80
N GLU A 29 -6.60 -22.92 9.15
CA GLU A 29 -7.78 -23.14 8.29
C GLU A 29 -8.57 -21.87 7.96
N THR A 30 -8.34 -20.78 8.71
CA THR A 30 -8.96 -19.46 8.52
C THR A 30 -8.00 -18.46 7.87
N LEU A 31 -7.27 -18.90 6.85
CA LEU A 31 -6.39 -18.03 6.08
C LEU A 31 -7.22 -17.08 5.20
N ASP A 32 -7.51 -15.89 5.70
CA ASP A 32 -8.19 -14.82 4.96
C ASP A 32 -7.26 -14.17 3.94
N ARG A 33 -7.03 -14.91 2.85
CA ARG A 33 -6.27 -14.45 1.69
C ARG A 33 -6.96 -13.27 1.00
N ALA A 34 -8.29 -13.14 1.12
CA ALA A 34 -9.05 -12.06 0.50
C ALA A 34 -8.77 -10.71 1.20
N GLY A 35 -8.76 -10.70 2.54
CA GLY A 35 -8.39 -9.52 3.33
C GLY A 35 -6.95 -9.08 3.07
N ALA A 36 -6.01 -10.03 3.02
CA ALA A 36 -4.62 -9.72 2.73
C ALA A 36 -4.39 -9.18 1.32
N THR A 37 -5.00 -9.79 0.31
CA THR A 37 -4.89 -9.32 -1.08
C THR A 37 -5.53 -7.96 -1.27
N MET A 38 -6.67 -7.68 -0.64
CA MET A 38 -7.27 -6.34 -0.63
C MET A 38 -6.33 -5.30 0.00
N LEU A 39 -5.67 -5.60 1.11
CA LEU A 39 -4.70 -4.69 1.73
C LEU A 39 -3.52 -4.37 0.80
N ILE A 40 -2.97 -5.39 0.13
CA ILE A 40 -1.86 -5.22 -0.80
C ILE A 40 -2.29 -4.40 -2.02
N VAL A 41 -3.45 -4.71 -2.62
CA VAL A 41 -3.99 -4.00 -3.79
C VAL A 41 -4.33 -2.56 -3.44
N LEU A 42 -4.95 -2.32 -2.28
CA LEU A 42 -5.27 -0.97 -1.81
C LEU A 42 -4.00 -0.15 -1.58
N GLY A 43 -2.97 -0.75 -0.95
CA GLY A 43 -1.66 -0.10 -0.77
C GLY A 43 -1.00 0.27 -2.09
N ALA A 44 -1.02 -0.63 -3.07
CA ALA A 44 -0.49 -0.38 -4.41
C ALA A 44 -1.29 0.70 -5.16
N ALA A 45 -2.62 0.67 -5.08
CA ALA A 45 -3.50 1.65 -5.72
C ALA A 45 -3.32 3.06 -5.12
N MET A 46 -3.18 3.16 -3.79
CA MET A 46 -2.85 4.41 -3.09
C MET A 46 -1.49 4.95 -3.56
N ALA A 47 -0.45 4.10 -3.56
CA ALA A 47 0.88 4.50 -4.02
C ALA A 47 0.86 5.01 -5.48
N PHE A 48 0.15 4.32 -6.36
CA PHE A 48 -0.02 4.71 -7.76
C PHE A 48 -0.75 6.05 -7.92
N THR A 49 -1.90 6.19 -7.25
CA THR A 49 -2.72 7.41 -7.30
C THR A 49 -1.95 8.62 -6.78
N PHE A 50 -1.24 8.47 -5.66
CA PHE A 50 -0.39 9.54 -5.15
C PHE A 50 0.76 9.89 -6.09
N THR A 51 1.38 8.89 -6.72
CA THR A 51 2.46 9.11 -7.71
C THR A 51 1.94 9.93 -8.90
N ILE A 52 0.74 9.65 -9.39
CA ILE A 52 0.10 10.41 -10.46
C ILE A 52 -0.24 11.83 -10.01
N LEU A 53 -0.93 11.99 -8.88
CA LEU A 53 -1.34 13.30 -8.36
C LEU A 53 -0.14 14.23 -8.11
N LEU A 54 0.94 13.70 -7.53
CA LEU A 54 2.17 14.45 -7.28
C LEU A 54 2.98 14.77 -8.54
N ARG A 55 2.79 14.01 -9.62
CA ARG A 55 3.42 14.29 -10.92
C ARG A 55 2.61 15.34 -11.69
N GLY A 56 1.28 15.28 -11.63
CA GLY A 56 0.38 16.31 -12.17
C GLY A 56 0.54 17.68 -11.51
N SER A 57 0.75 17.72 -10.19
CA SER A 57 0.98 18.97 -9.43
C SER A 57 2.29 19.70 -9.76
N ARG A 58 3.24 19.07 -10.48
CA ARG A 58 4.50 19.71 -10.89
C ARG A 58 4.44 20.33 -12.28
N GLY A 59 3.32 20.18 -12.99
CA GLY A 59 3.10 20.72 -14.33
C GLY A 59 2.19 21.96 -14.38
N LEU A 60 1.71 22.45 -13.23
CA LEU A 60 1.02 23.72 -13.04
C LEU A 60 1.92 24.65 -12.21
#